data_AF-A0A2V2C6J5-F1
#
_entry.id   AF-A0A2V2C6J5-F1
#
_cell.length_a   1.000
_cell.length_b   1.000
_cell.length_c   1.000
_cell.angle_alpha   90.00
_cell.angle_beta   90.00
_cell.angle_gamma   90.00
#
_symmetry.space_group_name_H-M   'P 1'
#
loop_
_entity.id
_entity.type
_entity.pdbx_description
1 polymer ?
#
loop_
_entity_poly.entity_id
_entity_poly.type
_entity_poly.pdbx_seq_one_letter_code
_entity_poly.pdbx_strand_id
1 'polypeptide(L)'
;MKKTLVFIVILALCAGLCGCGKGPFESGGEGIEIVTTVFPAYDFAREIAGERAKVTLLVPPGSEAHSFEPTPQDIIRVQNCDLLFCNGGESEAWLEEILSGLEGGISTLRMLDCVEALAEELKEGMQ
;
A
#
# COMPACT_ATOMS: atom_id res chain seq x y z
N MET A 1 -32.20 47.94 -5.66
CA MET A 1 -30.82 48.00 -6.20
C MET A 1 -29.77 47.65 -5.15
N LYS A 2 -29.71 48.35 -4.02
CA LYS A 2 -28.72 48.04 -2.95
C LYS A 2 -28.91 46.64 -2.33
N LYS A 3 -30.16 46.23 -2.09
CA LYS A 3 -30.50 44.90 -1.53
C LYS A 3 -30.24 43.74 -2.50
N THR A 4 -30.45 43.97 -3.81
CA THR A 4 -30.14 42.98 -4.85
C THR A 4 -28.63 42.82 -5.05
N LEU A 5 -27.85 43.90 -4.93
CA LEU A 5 -26.39 43.84 -5.00
C LEU A 5 -25.79 43.02 -3.84
N VAL A 6 -26.33 43.20 -2.63
CA VAL A 6 -25.90 42.43 -1.44
C VAL A 6 -26.19 40.94 -1.60
N PHE A 7 -27.35 40.58 -2.16
CA PHE A 7 -27.69 39.18 -2.43
C PHE A 7 -26.75 38.50 -3.43
N ILE A 8 -26.33 39.22 -4.47
CA ILE A 8 -25.40 38.68 -5.50
C ILE A 8 -24.01 38.47 -4.91
N VAL A 9 -23.54 39.39 -4.05
CA VAL A 9 -22.23 39.26 -3.38
C VAL A 9 -22.22 38.08 -2.39
N ILE A 10 -23.31 37.87 -1.64
CA ILE A 10 -23.42 36.73 -0.72
C ILE A 10 -23.44 35.41 -1.50
N LEU A 11 -24.17 35.35 -2.63
CA LEU A 11 -24.23 34.15 -3.46
C LEU A 11 -22.88 33.81 -4.10
N ALA A 12 -22.14 34.83 -4.55
CA ALA A 12 -20.79 34.65 -5.09
C ALA A 12 -19.78 34.19 -4.02
N LEU A 13 -19.93 34.68 -2.78
CA LEU A 13 -19.08 34.27 -1.65
C LEU A 13 -19.36 32.82 -1.22
N CYS A 14 -20.62 32.38 -1.23
CA CYS A 14 -21.00 31.00 -0.96
C CYS A 14 -20.51 30.03 -2.04
N ALA A 15 -20.51 30.44 -3.32
CA ALA A 15 -19.98 29.62 -4.41
C ALA A 15 -18.45 29.43 -4.34
N GLY A 16 -17.72 30.40 -3.78
CA GLY A 16 -16.27 30.31 -3.58
C GLY A 16 -15.82 29.36 -2.48
N LEU A 17 -16.72 28.96 -1.56
CA LEU A 17 -16.42 28.06 -0.43
C LEU A 17 -16.56 26.57 -0.78
N CYS A 18 -17.15 26.22 -1.94
CA CYS A 18 -17.28 24.83 -2.39
C CYS A 18 -16.06 24.31 -3.17
N GLY A 19 -14.98 25.09 -3.29
CA GLY A 19 -13.80 24.75 -4.10
C GLY A 19 -12.70 23.95 -3.41
N CYS A 20 -12.84 23.59 -2.12
CA CYS A 20 -11.87 22.77 -1.39
C CYS A 20 -12.57 21.60 -0.68
N GLY A 21 -13.28 20.79 -1.46
CA GLY A 21 -13.58 19.42 -1.09
C GLY A 21 -12.62 18.51 -1.85
N LYS A 22 -11.47 18.18 -1.26
CA LYS A 22 -10.90 16.85 -1.51
C LYS A 22 -11.98 15.90 -0.98
N GLY A 23 -12.83 15.41 -1.88
CA GLY A 23 -13.82 14.40 -1.57
C GLY A 23 -13.14 13.20 -0.92
N PRO A 24 -13.89 12.36 -0.18
CA PRO A 24 -13.34 11.08 0.26
C PRO A 24 -12.72 10.41 -0.97
N PHE A 25 -11.48 9.96 -0.81
CA PHE A 25 -10.68 9.25 -1.79
C PHE A 25 -11.55 8.16 -2.45
N GLU A 26 -12.22 8.51 -3.55
CA GLU A 26 -12.90 7.55 -4.39
C GLU A 26 -11.82 6.86 -5.20
N SER A 27 -11.25 5.78 -4.64
CA SER A 27 -10.46 4.81 -5.40
C SER A 27 -11.41 3.91 -6.22
N GLY A 28 -12.20 4.55 -7.08
CA GLY A 28 -13.09 3.88 -8.04
C GLY A 28 -12.57 3.97 -9.47
N GLY A 29 -11.29 4.30 -9.67
CA GLY A 29 -10.64 4.35 -10.97
C GLY A 29 -9.75 3.12 -11.19
N GLU A 30 -9.64 2.70 -12.45
CA GLU A 30 -8.89 1.59 -13.08
C GLU A 30 -7.36 1.56 -12.78
N GLY A 31 -6.93 1.87 -11.56
CA GLY A 31 -5.54 1.83 -11.13
C GLY A 31 -5.12 0.42 -10.71
N ILE A 32 -3.85 0.10 -10.92
CA ILE A 32 -3.26 -1.18 -10.48
C ILE A 32 -3.33 -1.26 -8.95
N GLU A 33 -3.81 -2.36 -8.39
CA GLU A 33 -3.81 -2.60 -6.94
C GLU A 33 -2.52 -3.33 -6.54
N ILE A 34 -1.63 -2.62 -5.83
CA ILE A 34 -0.36 -3.14 -5.34
C ILE A 34 -0.46 -3.33 -3.83
N VAL A 35 -0.27 -4.56 -3.36
CA VAL A 35 -0.13 -4.86 -1.94
C VAL A 35 1.34 -5.02 -1.60
N THR A 36 1.76 -4.37 -0.54
CA THR A 36 3.15 -4.41 -0.04
C THR A 36 3.17 -4.85 1.40
N THR A 37 4.22 -5.57 1.79
CA THR A 37 4.33 -6.15 3.12
C THR A 37 4.95 -5.18 4.11
N VAL A 38 6.15 -4.68 3.82
CA VAL A 38 6.95 -3.79 4.67
C VAL A 38 7.18 -2.41 4.05
N PHE A 39 7.52 -1.43 4.88
CA PHE A 39 7.66 -0.03 4.49
C PHE A 39 8.63 0.22 3.31
N PRO A 40 9.81 -0.43 3.20
CA PRO A 40 10.69 -0.21 2.05
C PRO A 40 10.03 -0.53 0.70
N ALA A 41 9.33 -1.68 0.60
CA ALA A 41 8.61 -2.05 -0.62
C ALA A 41 7.45 -1.08 -0.91
N TYR A 42 6.73 -0.66 0.14
CA TYR A 42 5.67 0.35 0.04
C TYR A 42 6.19 1.69 -0.51
N ASP A 43 7.33 2.16 0.00
CA ASP A 43 7.92 3.43 -0.38
C ASP A 43 8.38 3.42 -1.85
N PHE A 44 9.05 2.35 -2.26
CA PHE A 44 9.41 2.17 -3.67
C PHE A 44 8.19 2.10 -4.59
N ALA A 45 7.18 1.33 -4.21
CA ALA A 45 5.97 1.16 -5.01
C ALA A 45 5.23 2.49 -5.21
N ARG A 46 4.98 3.25 -4.14
CA ARG A 46 4.21 4.50 -4.22
C ARG A 46 4.95 5.57 -5.02
N GLU A 47 6.26 5.68 -4.87
CA GLU A 47 7.07 6.67 -5.60
C GLU A 47 7.14 6.36 -7.10
N ILE A 48 7.23 5.08 -7.47
CA ILE A 48 7.28 4.66 -8.88
C ILE A 48 5.90 4.73 -9.54
N ALA A 49 4.86 4.28 -8.83
CA ALA A 49 3.52 4.21 -9.38
C ALA A 49 2.87 5.59 -9.54
N GLY A 50 3.11 6.50 -8.59
CA GLY A 50 2.39 7.76 -8.49
C GLY A 50 0.88 7.52 -8.43
N GLU A 51 0.11 8.31 -9.17
CA GLU A 51 -1.36 8.21 -9.20
C GLU A 51 -1.92 7.02 -10.01
N ARG A 52 -1.06 6.17 -10.59
CA ARG A 52 -1.48 5.07 -11.48
C ARG A 52 -1.78 3.76 -10.75
N ALA A 53 -1.39 3.66 -9.49
CA ALA A 53 -1.64 2.48 -8.69
C ALA A 53 -2.08 2.88 -7.29
N LYS A 54 -2.89 2.03 -6.69
CA LYS A 54 -3.18 2.10 -5.26
C LYS A 54 -2.25 1.15 -4.54
N VAL A 55 -1.40 1.71 -3.68
CA VAL A 55 -0.42 0.95 -2.92
C VAL A 55 -0.91 0.81 -1.48
N THR A 56 -1.03 -0.44 -1.02
CA THR A 56 -1.43 -0.78 0.35
C THR A 56 -0.24 -1.36 1.11
N LEU A 57 -0.03 -0.95 2.35
CA LEU A 57 0.97 -1.52 3.27
C LEU A 57 0.27 -2.45 4.26
N LEU A 58 0.69 -3.72 4.34
CA LEU A 58 0.11 -4.71 5.24
C LEU A 58 0.61 -4.55 6.68
N VAL A 59 1.93 -4.53 6.88
CA VAL A 59 2.52 -4.36 8.22
C VAL A 59 2.50 -2.86 8.57
N PRO A 60 1.65 -2.42 9.52
CA PRO A 60 1.50 -1.01 9.81
C PRO A 60 2.80 -0.42 10.41
N PRO A 61 3.03 0.90 10.24
CA PRO A 61 4.16 1.55 10.89
C PRO A 61 4.15 1.35 12.41
N GLY A 62 5.28 0.94 12.97
CA GLY A 62 5.43 0.66 14.41
C GLY A 62 5.02 -0.75 14.83
N SER A 63 4.57 -1.60 13.91
CA SER A 63 4.38 -3.04 14.13
C SER A 63 5.66 -3.82 13.86
N GLU A 64 5.82 -4.94 14.55
CA GLU A 64 6.89 -5.91 14.31
C GLU A 64 6.55 -6.75 13.07
N ALA A 65 7.44 -6.76 12.07
CA ALA A 65 7.19 -7.41 10.79
C ALA A 65 7.44 -8.93 10.83
N HIS A 66 8.40 -9.38 11.64
CA HIS A 66 8.80 -10.79 11.69
C HIS A 66 7.74 -11.67 12.38
N SER A 67 7.00 -11.10 13.32
CA SER A 67 5.91 -11.75 14.06
C SER A 67 4.53 -11.25 13.64
N PHE A 68 4.42 -10.63 12.46
CA PHE A 68 3.15 -10.13 11.97
C PHE A 68 2.18 -11.28 11.68
N GLU A 69 0.94 -11.14 12.14
CA GLU A 69 -0.12 -12.09 11.86
C GLU A 69 -1.19 -11.42 10.97
N PRO A 70 -1.35 -11.86 9.72
CA PRO A 70 -2.28 -11.26 8.78
C PRO A 70 -3.74 -11.49 9.21
N THR A 71 -4.58 -10.47 9.06
CA THR A 71 -6.01 -10.65 9.28
C THR A 71 -6.66 -11.34 8.08
N PRO A 72 -7.87 -11.93 8.23
CA PRO A 72 -8.64 -12.43 7.08
C PRO A 72 -8.85 -11.38 5.99
N GLN A 73 -8.96 -10.10 6.37
CA GLN A 73 -9.11 -9.02 5.39
C GLN A 73 -7.81 -8.76 4.61
N ASP A 74 -6.64 -8.96 5.23
CA ASP A 74 -5.35 -8.85 4.55
C ASP A 74 -5.15 -9.95 3.53
N ILE A 75 -5.56 -11.18 3.88
CA ILE A 75 -5.55 -12.32 2.94
C ILE A 75 -6.43 -12.01 1.73
N ILE A 76 -7.62 -11.47 1.94
CA ILE A 76 -8.51 -11.04 0.85
C ILE A 76 -7.87 -9.94 0.00
N ARG A 77 -7.16 -8.97 0.61
CA ARG A 77 -6.45 -7.92 -0.14
C ARG A 77 -5.36 -8.51 -1.01
N VAL A 78 -4.55 -9.42 -0.46
CA VAL A 78 -3.46 -10.12 -1.19
C VAL A 78 -4.04 -10.94 -2.35
N GLN A 79 -5.13 -11.67 -2.13
CA GLN A 79 -5.76 -12.47 -3.18
C GLN A 79 -6.31 -11.66 -4.35
N ASN A 80 -6.79 -10.44 -4.09
CA ASN A 80 -7.41 -9.58 -5.10
C ASN A 80 -6.46 -8.53 -5.69
N CYS A 81 -5.18 -8.51 -5.29
CA CYS A 81 -4.22 -7.54 -5.82
C CYS A 81 -3.69 -7.97 -7.19
N ASP A 82 -3.26 -6.98 -7.97
CA ASP A 82 -2.59 -7.20 -9.25
C ASP A 82 -1.10 -7.54 -9.05
N LEU A 83 -0.50 -7.03 -7.97
CA LEU A 83 0.90 -7.24 -7.61
C LEU A 83 1.08 -7.28 -6.10
N LEU A 84 1.71 -8.35 -5.62
CA LEU A 84 2.30 -8.41 -4.29
C LEU A 84 3.78 -8.00 -4.39
N PHE A 85 4.21 -6.99 -3.64
CA PHE A 85 5.60 -6.55 -3.59
C PHE A 85 6.14 -6.62 -2.16
N CYS A 86 7.08 -7.53 -1.92
CA CYS A 86 7.59 -7.86 -0.59
C CYS A 86 9.12 -7.87 -0.54
N ASN A 87 9.68 -8.00 0.67
CA ASN A 87 11.11 -8.21 0.84
C ASN A 87 11.50 -9.62 0.37
N GLY A 88 10.74 -10.62 0.78
CA GLY A 88 11.01 -12.03 0.57
C GLY A 88 11.98 -12.61 1.60
N GLY A 89 12.29 -13.90 1.43
CA GLY A 89 13.20 -14.65 2.31
C GLY A 89 12.63 -14.85 3.71
N GLU A 90 13.50 -15.10 4.67
CA GLU A 90 13.11 -15.46 6.04
C GLU A 90 12.50 -14.30 6.83
N SER A 91 12.72 -13.05 6.39
CA SER A 91 12.18 -11.85 7.05
C SER A 91 10.65 -11.86 7.14
N GLU A 92 9.98 -12.56 6.23
CA GLU A 92 8.52 -12.55 6.04
C GLU A 92 8.00 -13.98 5.89
N ALA A 93 8.51 -14.92 6.69
CA ALA A 93 8.18 -16.35 6.57
C ALA A 93 6.67 -16.65 6.61
N TRP A 94 5.89 -15.85 7.35
CA TRP A 94 4.42 -15.93 7.41
C TRP A 94 3.74 -15.74 6.05
N LEU A 95 4.39 -15.07 5.10
CA LEU A 95 3.83 -14.79 3.78
C LEU A 95 3.68 -16.06 2.94
N GLU A 96 4.62 -17.00 3.07
CA GLU A 96 4.56 -18.27 2.33
C GLU A 96 3.38 -19.13 2.78
N GLU A 97 2.99 -19.07 4.06
CA GLU A 97 1.78 -19.72 4.56
C GLU A 97 0.52 -19.14 3.89
N ILE A 98 0.41 -17.80 3.81
CA ILE A 98 -0.69 -17.14 3.10
C ILE A 98 -0.72 -17.59 1.65
N LEU A 99 0.40 -17.47 0.93
CA LEU A 99 0.47 -17.74 -0.51
C LEU A 99 0.17 -19.21 -0.83
N SER A 100 0.56 -20.14 0.03
CA SER A 100 0.26 -21.57 -0.14
C SER A 100 -1.24 -21.89 -0.07
N GLY A 101 -2.01 -21.06 0.65
CA GLY A 101 -3.46 -21.19 0.79
C GLY A 101 -4.28 -20.52 -0.31
N LEU A 102 -3.65 -19.78 -1.22
CA LEU A 102 -4.35 -19.02 -2.27
C LEU A 102 -4.36 -19.77 -3.60
N GLU A 103 -5.55 -19.87 -4.19
CA GLU A 103 -5.74 -20.44 -5.53
C GLU A 103 -5.41 -19.39 -6.62
N GLY A 104 -4.75 -19.81 -7.71
CA GLY A 104 -4.61 -19.00 -8.93
C GLY A 104 -3.27 -18.30 -9.13
N GLY A 105 -2.38 -18.28 -8.13
CA GLY A 105 -1.04 -17.69 -8.22
C GLY A 105 -1.06 -16.16 -8.34
N ILE A 106 -0.42 -15.47 -7.40
CA ILE A 106 -0.36 -14.01 -7.39
C ILE A 106 0.95 -13.56 -8.04
N SER A 107 0.88 -12.55 -8.92
CA SER A 107 2.09 -11.88 -9.43
C SER A 107 2.85 -11.29 -8.25
N THR A 108 4.03 -11.84 -7.97
CA THR A 108 4.81 -11.50 -6.78
C THR A 108 6.19 -11.02 -7.19
N LEU A 109 6.58 -9.83 -6.72
CA LEU A 109 7.93 -9.30 -6.81
C LEU A 109 8.56 -9.34 -5.43
N ARG A 110 9.69 -10.05 -5.28
CA ARG A 110 10.48 -10.06 -4.05
C ARG A 110 11.73 -9.21 -4.25
N MET A 111 12.02 -8.30 -3.33
CA MET A 111 13.26 -7.51 -3.40
C MET A 111 14.51 -8.39 -3.35
N LEU A 112 14.48 -9.49 -2.57
CA LEU A 112 15.60 -10.43 -2.52
C LEU A 112 15.90 -11.10 -3.86
N ASP A 113 14.91 -11.32 -4.71
CA ASP A 113 15.12 -11.91 -6.05
C ASP A 113 15.87 -10.93 -6.99
N CYS A 114 15.98 -9.65 -6.62
CA CYS A 114 16.62 -8.60 -7.39
C CYS A 114 18.08 -8.34 -6.98
N VAL A 115 18.61 -9.09 -6.01
CA VAL A 115 19.97 -8.93 -5.48
C VAL A 115 20.68 -10.27 -5.33
N GLU A 116 22.00 -10.25 -5.34
CA GLU A 116 22.80 -11.43 -4.98
C GLU A 116 22.85 -11.56 -3.46
N ALA A 117 22.15 -12.55 -2.91
CA ALA A 117 22.12 -12.81 -1.48
C ALA A 117 23.44 -13.45 -1.02
N LEU A 118 23.99 -12.94 0.09
CA LEU A 118 25.16 -13.53 0.74
C LEU A 118 24.70 -14.53 1.80
N ALA A 119 25.35 -15.70 1.83
CA ALA A 119 25.13 -16.67 2.91
C ALA A 119 25.66 -16.11 4.23
N GLU A 120 24.93 -16.36 5.32
CA GLU A 120 25.39 -16.00 6.65
C GLU A 120 26.64 -16.80 7.02
N GLU A 121 27.69 -16.10 7.48
CA GLU A 121 28.92 -16.71 7.97
C GLU A 121 28.89 -16.73 9.50
N LEU A 122 28.58 -17.89 10.08
CA LEU A 122 28.65 -18.08 11.53
C LEU A 122 30.11 -18.15 11.97
N LYS A 123 30.57 -17.12 12.68
CA LYS A 123 31.90 -17.08 13.31
C LYS A 123 31.81 -17.51 14.75
N GLU A 124 32.86 -18.17 15.22
CA GLU A 124 32.96 -18.64 16.59
C GLU A 124 32.76 -17.48 17.57
N GLY A 125 31.69 -17.54 18.38
CA GLY A 125 31.31 -16.49 19.32
C GLY A 125 30.13 -15.61 18.91
N MET A 126 29.62 -15.71 17.67
CA MET A 126 28.32 -15.16 17.30
C MET A 126 27.25 -16.22 17.59
N GLN A 127 26.48 -16.02 18.66
CA GLN A 127 25.18 -16.66 18.86
C GLN A 127 24.08 -15.73 18.37
#